data_AF-A0A0A7HFJ0-F1
#
_entry.id   AF-A0A0A7HFJ0-F1
#
_cell.length_a   1.000
_cell.length_b   1.000
_cell.length_c   1.000
_cell.angle_alpha   90.00
_cell.angle_beta   90.00
_cell.angle_gamma   90.00
#
_symmetry.space_group_name_H-M   'P 1'
#
loop_
_entity.id
_entity.type
_entity.pdbx_description
1 polymer ?
#
loop_
_entity_poly.entity_id
_entity_poly.type
_entity_poly.pdbx_seq_one_letter_code
_entity_poly.pdbx_strand_id
1 'polypeptide(L)'
;SALKDLEDHILEGLKLKNIDEYVGGPFTVVIKESCDGMGDVSEKHGCGPSVPEKAVRYSFTIMSISVANENNEKVKVFEELKPNSELCCKPLCLMLADESDHETLTAILGPLITEREAMKHSDLILEIADIPRSFQ
;
A
#
# COMPACT_ATOMS: atom_id res chain seq x y z
N SER A 1 4.50 7.50 -2.30
CA SER A 1 3.34 8.30 -2.75
C SER A 1 2.15 8.12 -1.82
N ALA A 2 1.61 6.91 -1.62
CA ALA A 2 0.38 6.72 -0.83
C ALA A 2 0.43 7.28 0.61
N LEU A 3 1.56 7.17 1.32
CA LEU A 3 1.74 7.82 2.63
C LEU A 3 1.75 9.36 2.54
N LYS A 4 2.32 9.91 1.46
CA LYS A 4 2.32 11.36 1.19
C LYS A 4 0.91 11.87 0.93
N ASP A 5 0.09 11.10 0.21
CA ASP A 5 -1.32 11.44 -0.02
C ASP A 5 -2.14 11.47 1.28
N LEU A 6 -1.66 10.82 2.35
CA LEU A 6 -2.27 10.81 3.67
C LEU A 6 -1.64 11.82 4.64
N GLU A 7 -0.76 12.71 4.18
CA GLU A 7 -0.04 13.69 5.03
C GLU A 7 -0.99 14.51 5.92
N ASP A 8 -2.01 15.13 5.35
CA ASP A 8 -2.99 15.93 6.10
C ASP A 8 -3.73 15.10 7.15
N HIS A 9 -4.10 13.85 6.81
CA HIS A 9 -4.79 12.94 7.72
C HIS A 9 -3.90 12.49 8.87
N ILE A 10 -2.61 12.27 8.62
CA ILE A 10 -1.64 11.92 9.66
C ILE A 10 -1.48 13.08 10.65
N LEU A 11 -1.32 14.31 10.15
CA LEU A 11 -1.17 15.51 10.98
C LEU A 11 -2.45 15.79 11.79
N GLU A 12 -3.62 15.71 11.16
CA GLU A 12 -4.90 15.82 11.87
C GLU A 12 -5.04 14.73 12.94
N GLY A 13 -4.65 13.51 12.62
CA GLY A 13 -4.62 12.38 13.54
C GLY A 13 -3.75 12.62 14.77
N LEU A 14 -2.53 13.12 14.58
CA LEU A 14 -1.61 13.48 15.68
C LEU A 14 -2.25 14.51 16.60
N LYS A 15 -2.79 15.58 16.01
CA LYS A 15 -3.48 16.65 16.75
C LYS A 15 -4.68 16.13 17.55
N LEU A 16 -5.54 15.30 16.94
CA LEU A 16 -6.70 14.71 17.60
C LEU A 16 -6.34 13.77 18.76
N LYS A 17 -5.15 13.16 18.70
CA LYS A 17 -4.63 12.28 19.75
C LYS A 17 -3.75 13.02 20.76
N ASN A 18 -3.61 14.34 20.66
CA ASN A 18 -2.72 15.17 21.48
C ASN A 18 -1.26 14.67 21.47
N ILE A 19 -0.79 14.20 20.31
CA ILE A 19 0.60 13.80 20.10
C ILE A 19 1.32 14.96 19.44
N ASP A 20 2.55 15.23 19.88
CA ASP A 20 3.39 16.27 19.29
C ASP A 20 3.53 16.08 17.78
N GLU A 21 3.19 17.13 17.02
CA GLU A 21 3.34 17.14 15.57
C GLU A 21 4.80 16.93 15.16
N TYR A 22 5.80 17.24 16.00
CA TYR A 22 7.21 17.01 15.68
C TYR A 22 7.71 15.56 15.90
N VAL A 23 6.82 14.62 16.28
CA VAL A 23 7.24 13.23 16.54
C VAL A 23 7.83 12.56 15.29
N GLY A 24 9.07 12.07 15.40
CA GLY A 24 9.78 11.41 14.31
C GLY A 24 9.38 9.96 14.06
N GLY A 25 8.57 9.35 14.93
CA GLY A 25 8.20 7.93 14.87
C GLY A 25 8.98 7.04 15.86
N PRO A 26 8.99 5.71 15.66
CA PRO A 26 8.51 5.01 14.48
C PRO A 26 6.97 4.97 14.42
N PHE A 27 6.44 5.29 13.24
CA PHE A 27 5.05 5.03 12.89
C PHE A 27 4.93 3.60 12.38
N THR A 28 3.93 2.85 12.84
CA THR A 28 3.58 1.56 12.23
C THR A 28 2.43 1.73 11.25
N VAL A 29 2.64 1.27 10.02
CA VAL A 29 1.67 1.26 8.93
C VAL A 29 1.15 -0.17 8.74
N VAL A 30 -0.17 -0.32 8.78
CA VAL A 30 -0.81 -1.59 8.47
C VAL A 30 -1.35 -1.53 7.05
N ILE A 31 -0.86 -2.39 6.18
CA ILE A 31 -1.24 -2.46 4.77
C ILE A 31 -2.05 -3.74 4.53
N LYS A 32 -3.21 -3.61 3.89
CA LYS A 32 -3.96 -4.72 3.32
C LYS A 32 -3.54 -4.87 1.86
N GLU A 33 -2.96 -6.01 1.52
CA GLU A 33 -2.66 -6.40 0.13
C GLU A 33 -3.84 -7.17 -0.46
N SER A 34 -4.07 -7.05 -1.76
CA SER A 34 -5.15 -7.74 -2.46
C SER A 34 -4.74 -8.06 -3.89
N CYS A 35 -4.95 -9.31 -4.32
CA CYS A 35 -4.67 -9.77 -5.67
C CYS A 35 -5.90 -10.49 -6.20
N ASP A 36 -6.42 -10.03 -7.34
CA ASP A 36 -7.64 -10.58 -7.94
C ASP A 36 -7.49 -10.79 -9.45
N GLY A 37 -7.98 -11.93 -9.93
CA GLY A 37 -8.13 -12.24 -11.35
C GLY A 37 -9.44 -11.70 -11.92
N MET A 38 -9.40 -11.30 -13.18
CA MET A 38 -10.52 -10.80 -13.96
C MET A 38 -10.60 -11.60 -15.27
N GLY A 39 -11.78 -12.20 -15.53
CA GLY A 39 -12.10 -12.83 -16.80
C GLY A 39 -12.69 -11.84 -17.81
N ASP A 40 -12.89 -12.31 -19.04
CA ASP A 40 -13.59 -11.59 -20.12
C ASP A 40 -12.96 -10.21 -20.46
N VAL A 41 -11.63 -10.11 -20.35
CA VAL A 41 -10.86 -8.90 -20.69
C VAL A 41 -10.37 -9.03 -22.13
N SER A 42 -11.16 -8.57 -23.09
CA SER A 42 -10.88 -8.79 -24.53
C SER A 42 -9.51 -8.29 -24.98
N GLU A 43 -8.81 -9.13 -25.74
CA GLU A 43 -7.56 -8.75 -26.40
C GLU A 43 -7.83 -7.68 -27.47
N LYS A 44 -6.97 -6.66 -27.55
CA LYS A 44 -7.07 -5.63 -28.57
C LYS A 44 -6.22 -5.99 -29.78
N HIS A 45 -6.70 -5.67 -30.98
CA HIS A 45 -5.87 -5.66 -32.18
C HIS A 45 -4.64 -4.75 -31.96
N GLY A 46 -3.48 -5.19 -32.45
CA GLY A 46 -2.24 -4.42 -32.33
C GLY A 46 -1.02 -5.23 -32.78
N CYS A 47 0.16 -4.64 -32.62
CA CYS A 47 1.44 -5.26 -32.95
C CYS A 47 2.13 -5.92 -31.75
N GLY A 48 1.43 -6.07 -30.62
CA GLY A 48 1.95 -6.68 -29.41
C GLY A 48 2.06 -8.20 -29.50
N PRO A 49 2.70 -8.85 -28.52
CA PRO A 49 2.60 -10.30 -28.36
C PRO A 49 1.13 -10.68 -28.13
N SER A 50 0.77 -11.92 -28.46
CA SER A 50 -0.53 -12.46 -28.08
C SER A 50 -0.61 -12.53 -26.55
N VAL A 51 -1.72 -12.05 -26.00
CA VAL A 51 -1.99 -12.00 -24.55
C VAL A 51 -3.31 -12.69 -24.22
N PRO A 52 -3.45 -13.29 -23.04
CA PRO A 52 -4.72 -13.91 -22.65
C PRO A 52 -5.82 -12.86 -22.49
N GLU A 53 -7.07 -13.26 -22.73
CA GLU A 53 -8.26 -12.41 -22.47
C GLU A 53 -8.65 -12.39 -20.98
N LYS A 54 -7.63 -12.31 -20.11
CA LYS A 54 -7.72 -12.29 -18.66
C LYS A 54 -6.72 -11.28 -18.13
N ALA A 55 -7.04 -10.69 -16.99
CA ALA A 55 -6.15 -9.79 -16.29
C ALA A 55 -6.00 -10.20 -14.83
N VAL A 56 -4.85 -9.89 -14.24
CA VAL A 56 -4.65 -9.95 -12.80
C VAL A 56 -4.29 -8.55 -12.31
N ARG A 57 -4.90 -8.16 -11.20
CA ARG A 57 -4.63 -6.91 -10.52
C ARG A 57 -4.07 -7.21 -9.14
N TYR A 58 -2.91 -6.65 -8.86
CA TYR A 58 -2.35 -6.56 -7.51
C TYR A 58 -2.51 -5.13 -7.00
N SER A 59 -3.01 -4.98 -5.79
CA SER A 59 -3.36 -3.72 -5.17
C SER A 59 -3.10 -3.74 -3.67
N PHE A 60 -3.09 -2.56 -3.06
CA PHE A 60 -2.96 -2.43 -1.62
C PHE A 60 -3.79 -1.26 -1.09
N THR A 61 -4.06 -1.29 0.22
CA THR A 61 -4.74 -0.23 0.96
C THR A 61 -4.01 -0.01 2.27
N ILE A 62 -3.71 1.25 2.61
CA ILE A 62 -3.24 1.61 3.95
C ILE A 62 -4.46 1.55 4.88
N MET A 63 -4.49 0.56 5.77
CA MET A 63 -5.61 0.33 6.69
C MET A 63 -5.54 1.23 7.91
N SER A 64 -4.34 1.40 8.47
CA SER A 64 -4.14 2.28 9.62
C SER A 64 -2.70 2.71 9.73
N ILE A 65 -2.49 3.85 10.37
CA ILE A 65 -1.18 4.37 10.76
C ILE A 65 -1.24 4.65 12.26
N SER A 66 -0.21 4.24 12.98
CA SER A 66 -0.17 4.33 14.44
C SER A 66 1.21 4.71 14.94
N VAL A 67 1.29 5.30 16.11
CA VAL A 67 2.55 5.71 16.76
C VAL A 67 2.42 5.51 18.27
N ALA A 68 3.55 5.33 18.96
CA ALA A 68 3.57 5.27 20.42
C ALA A 68 3.28 6.67 21.00
N ASN A 69 2.39 6.75 21.98
CA ASN A 69 2.19 7.96 22.79
C ASN A 69 3.25 8.07 23.90
N GLU A 70 3.15 9.11 24.75
CA GLU A 70 4.05 9.33 25.88
C GLU A 70 4.07 8.17 26.90
N ASN A 71 2.98 7.41 26.99
CA ASN A 71 2.87 6.23 27.86
C ASN A 71 3.36 4.94 27.17
N ASN A 72 3.96 5.06 25.99
CA ASN A 72 4.40 3.94 25.15
C ASN A 72 3.26 3.02 24.68
N GLU A 73 2.03 3.54 24.63
CA GLU A 73 0.86 2.85 24.09
C GLU A 73 0.72 3.16 22.59
N LYS A 74 0.41 2.14 21.80
CA LYS A 74 0.23 2.28 20.36
C LYS A 74 -1.13 2.89 20.06
N VAL A 75 -1.15 4.12 19.56
CA VAL A 75 -2.37 4.87 19.22
C VAL A 75 -2.48 5.02 17.70
N LYS A 76 -3.67 4.75 17.14
CA LYS A 76 -3.96 4.99 15.72
C LYS A 76 -4.15 6.50 15.47
N VAL A 77 -3.34 7.06 14.58
CA VAL A 77 -3.48 8.44 14.07
C VAL A 77 -4.31 8.47 12.79
N PHE A 78 -4.30 7.39 12.02
CA PHE A 78 -5.16 7.21 10.85
C PHE A 78 -5.79 5.82 10.85
N GLU A 79 -7.04 5.74 10.40
CA GLU A 79 -7.76 4.48 10.17
C GLU A 79 -8.71 4.66 8.98
N GLU A 80 -8.60 3.76 8.00
CA GLU A 80 -9.48 3.76 6.83
C GLU A 80 -10.88 3.27 7.23
N LEU A 81 -11.86 4.16 7.10
CA LEU A 81 -13.24 3.93 7.54
C LEU A 81 -14.03 3.04 6.58
N LYS A 82 -13.65 3.00 5.30
CA LYS A 82 -14.29 2.20 4.26
C LYS A 82 -13.26 1.34 3.54
N PRO A 83 -12.65 0.35 4.21
CA PRO A 83 -11.49 -0.39 3.70
C PRO A 83 -11.78 -1.24 2.45
N ASN A 84 -13.04 -1.41 2.06
CA ASN A 84 -13.45 -2.13 0.86
C ASN A 84 -13.94 -1.19 -0.25
N SER A 85 -13.83 0.13 -0.09
CA SER A 85 -14.11 1.06 -1.17
C SER A 85 -12.99 1.04 -2.20
N GLU A 86 -13.38 1.07 -3.46
CA GLU A 86 -12.52 1.27 -4.63
C GLU A 86 -11.64 2.53 -4.53
N LEU A 87 -12.06 3.55 -3.77
CA LEU A 87 -11.33 4.81 -3.61
C LEU A 87 -10.01 4.66 -2.84
N CYS A 88 -9.99 3.73 -1.87
CA CYS A 88 -8.81 3.45 -1.05
C CYS A 88 -7.93 2.32 -1.62
N CYS A 89 -8.41 1.61 -2.64
CA CYS A 89 -7.70 0.52 -3.29
C CYS A 89 -6.69 1.09 -4.31
N LYS A 90 -5.40 1.07 -3.96
CA LYS A 90 -4.33 1.59 -4.81
C LYS A 90 -3.79 0.46 -5.71
N PRO A 91 -3.90 0.56 -7.05
CA PRO A 91 -3.32 -0.43 -7.94
C PRO A 91 -1.78 -0.35 -7.89
N LEU A 92 -1.12 -1.49 -7.77
CA LEU A 92 0.35 -1.59 -7.74
C LEU A 92 0.88 -2.31 -8.98
N CYS A 93 0.20 -3.37 -9.42
CA CYS A 93 0.57 -4.11 -10.62
C CYS A 93 -0.68 -4.53 -11.39
N LEU A 94 -0.68 -4.28 -12.69
CA LEU A 94 -1.74 -4.67 -13.62
C LEU A 94 -1.09 -5.51 -14.72
N MET A 95 -1.57 -6.74 -14.92
CA MET A 95 -1.03 -7.64 -15.92
C MET A 95 -2.14 -8.31 -16.72
N LEU A 96 -1.89 -8.51 -18.01
CA LEU A 96 -2.70 -9.38 -18.86
C LEU A 96 -2.14 -10.80 -18.72
N ALA A 97 -2.66 -11.55 -17.77
CA ALA A 97 -2.22 -12.89 -17.41
C ALA A 97 -3.42 -13.71 -16.93
N ASP A 98 -3.34 -15.02 -17.06
CA ASP A 98 -4.26 -15.94 -16.40
C ASP A 98 -3.78 -16.18 -14.97
N GLU A 99 -4.65 -15.98 -13.96
CA GLU A 99 -4.29 -16.25 -12.56
C GLU A 99 -3.94 -17.72 -12.30
N SER A 100 -4.36 -18.63 -13.18
CA SER A 100 -4.00 -20.05 -13.12
C SER A 100 -2.63 -20.37 -13.72
N ASP A 101 -2.02 -19.47 -14.48
CA ASP A 101 -0.67 -19.62 -14.99
C ASP A 101 0.37 -19.21 -13.93
N HIS A 102 0.83 -20.22 -13.19
CA HIS A 102 1.79 -20.04 -12.12
C HIS A 102 3.14 -19.49 -12.58
N GLU A 103 3.61 -19.86 -13.79
CA GLU A 103 4.92 -19.43 -14.29
C GLU A 103 4.91 -17.93 -14.58
N THR A 104 3.90 -17.48 -15.33
CA THR A 104 3.73 -16.06 -15.64
C THR A 104 3.47 -15.23 -14.38
N LEU A 105 2.58 -15.70 -13.49
CA LEU A 105 2.24 -14.97 -12.27
C LEU A 105 3.44 -14.80 -11.34
N THR A 106 4.23 -15.87 -11.15
CA THR A 106 5.42 -15.82 -10.28
C THR A 106 6.52 -14.98 -10.91
N ALA A 107 6.70 -15.03 -12.23
CA ALA A 107 7.67 -14.19 -12.92
C ALA A 107 7.36 -12.69 -12.76
N ILE A 108 6.08 -12.29 -12.82
CA ILE A 108 5.66 -10.89 -12.70
C ILE A 108 5.62 -10.43 -11.23
N LEU A 109 5.06 -11.23 -10.32
CA LEU A 109 4.89 -10.83 -8.91
C LEU A 109 6.14 -11.08 -8.05
N GLY A 110 7.06 -11.93 -8.49
CA GLY A 110 8.28 -12.28 -7.74
C GLY A 110 9.08 -11.06 -7.24
N PRO A 111 9.35 -10.05 -8.08
CA PRO A 111 9.99 -8.80 -7.65
C PRO A 111 9.22 -8.07 -6.54
N LEU A 112 7.89 -7.95 -6.66
CA LEU A 112 7.05 -7.27 -5.65
C LEU A 112 7.08 -7.99 -4.30
N ILE A 113 7.03 -9.32 -4.32
CA ILE A 113 7.14 -10.11 -3.08
C ILE A 113 8.52 -9.94 -2.46
N THR A 114 9.59 -9.88 -3.26
CA THR A 114 10.96 -9.67 -2.79
C THR A 114 11.10 -8.29 -2.13
N GLU A 115 10.60 -7.24 -2.76
CA GLU A 115 10.57 -5.89 -2.19
C GLU A 115 9.75 -5.85 -0.90
N ARG A 116 8.57 -6.50 -0.88
CA ARG A 116 7.74 -6.59 0.32
C ARG A 116 8.47 -7.24 1.49
N GLU A 117 9.13 -8.37 1.27
CA GLU A 117 9.88 -9.04 2.35
C GLU A 117 11.06 -8.20 2.82
N ALA A 118 11.76 -7.49 1.92
CA ALA A 118 12.81 -6.54 2.32
C ALA A 118 12.25 -5.39 3.16
N MET A 119 11.09 -4.83 2.78
CA MET A 119 10.46 -3.70 3.48
C MET A 119 10.07 -4.04 4.93
N LYS A 120 9.65 -5.27 5.22
CA LYS A 120 9.29 -5.71 6.59
C LYS A 120 10.44 -5.60 7.61
N HIS A 121 11.67 -5.55 7.12
CA HIS A 121 12.89 -5.51 7.93
C HIS A 121 13.64 -4.17 7.79
N SER A 122 12.97 -3.14 7.28
CA SER A 122 13.53 -1.81 7.07
C SER A 122 12.55 -0.73 7.54
N ASP A 123 13.08 0.45 7.79
CA ASP A 123 12.27 1.64 8.05
C ASP A 123 12.32 2.57 6.83
N LEU A 124 11.17 3.09 6.45
CA LEU A 124 11.04 4.15 5.45
C LEU A 124 11.16 5.52 6.14
N ILE A 125 12.19 6.28 5.78
CA ILE A 125 12.27 7.70 6.17
C ILE A 125 11.59 8.54 5.09
N LEU A 126 10.55 9.28 5.49
CA LEU A 126 9.78 10.13 4.60
C LEU A 126 9.47 11.45 5.31
N GLU A 127 9.73 12.57 4.63
CA GLU A 127 9.35 13.89 5.15
C GLU A 127 7.83 14.01 5.16
N ILE A 128 7.22 14.52 6.23
CA ILE A 128 5.78 14.82 6.36
C ILE A 128 5.70 16.16 7.10
N ALA A 129 5.14 17.19 6.46
CA ALA A 129 5.27 18.59 6.87
C ALA A 129 6.73 19.01 7.10
N ASP A 130 7.61 18.71 6.13
CA ASP A 130 9.06 19.01 6.17
C ASP A 130 9.83 18.38 7.34
N ILE A 131 9.22 17.44 8.07
CA ILE A 131 9.83 16.73 9.19
C ILE A 131 10.11 15.29 8.76
N PRO A 132 11.36 14.79 8.85
CA PRO A 132 11.66 13.39 8.55
C PRO A 132 11.02 12.47 9.60
N ARG A 133 10.15 11.57 9.14
CA ARG A 133 9.49 10.57 9.98
C ARG A 133 9.84 9.16 9.51
N SER A 134 10.00 8.26 10.48
CA SER A 134 10.23 6.83 10.25
C SER A 134 8.91 6.06 10.22
N PHE A 135 8.72 5.24 9.19
CA PHE A 135 7.56 4.38 9.00
C PHE A 135 8.00 2.92 8.85
N GLN A 136 7.34 2.03 9.58
CA GLN A 136 7.51 0.58 9.56
C GLN A 136 6.22 -0.12 9.16
#